data_AF-A0A661ZCY4-F1
#
_entry.id   AF-A0A661ZCY4-F1
#
_cell.length_a   1.000
_cell.length_b   1.000
_cell.length_c   1.000
_cell.angle_alpha   90.00
_cell.angle_beta   90.00
_cell.angle_gamma   90.00
#
_symmetry.space_group_name_H-M   'P 1'
#
loop_
_entity.id
_entity.type
_entity.pdbx_description
1 polymer ?
#
loop_
_entity_poly.entity_id
_entity_poly.type
_entity_poly.pdbx_seq_one_letter_code
_entity_poly.pdbx_strand_id
1 'polypeptide(L)'
;MILVFAFNNIQIISLLLLTTFLTVILGFRYPSATYRRLGLLLPALLLFLLFSFPGVRKSIEGLRYKKEVVLETRDTPYGNITLTERNGQVIGYMDRNPIMQTGDLSRAEESVHYPALQHPHPSSFLLMGGGLSGTISEVKKYRPRVFDYCDADPWFFKLALPHLPPTGEGQFNFIPMDGRKWLIRAEGVSYDVIISGAPDPYTLGWNRYFTTEFFNLVRLHLAPDGIFCMQLTAGGNYINDKGIRVLNINYRTLKESFAHVVIVPGQISYFLASKKPISLNFPALLEKHPIQTTYVHPDYLDETRLTFDSDMLMDRLSEDAIGINSDMWPRLFFSSLANLEARMGSHSLLASGVIAVIIFLLLMLLLPARSTGIYMMGFTGAGIQILLIFILQSLYGFAYLAAPLMITLFMAGIVLGIRVWKPLVRSASPSNISAMIWFMALIDALGVLLLKYNLLLSNPLLGQMVLGLMNFIPGIIVGSVYGMSVRLSKLDGFINSGRLYSADLAGAALGSFLPVVFLLPLIGVANPFILFFGINVATGLFLLFRWR
;
A
#
# COMPACT_ATOMS: atom_id res chain seq x y z
N MET A 1 17.05 -5.68 -6.99
CA MET A 1 16.15 -6.56 -6.21
C MET A 1 16.91 -7.50 -5.29
N ILE A 2 17.85 -8.32 -5.81
CA ILE A 2 18.62 -9.30 -5.00
C ILE A 2 19.38 -8.64 -3.84
N LEU A 3 19.89 -7.43 -4.03
CA LEU A 3 20.68 -6.71 -3.03
C LEU A 3 19.94 -6.46 -1.71
N VAL A 4 18.60 -6.35 -1.70
CA VAL A 4 17.82 -6.10 -0.48
C VAL A 4 17.87 -7.27 0.50
N PHE A 5 18.12 -8.49 0.02
CA PHE A 5 18.27 -9.66 0.88
C PHE A 5 19.64 -9.75 1.56
N ALA A 6 20.66 -9.05 1.01
CA ALA A 6 22.05 -9.15 1.46
C ALA A 6 22.57 -7.86 2.10
N PHE A 7 22.06 -6.70 1.68
CA PHE A 7 22.55 -5.38 2.06
C PHE A 7 21.42 -4.51 2.62
N ASN A 8 21.78 -3.65 3.56
CA ASN A 8 20.88 -2.62 4.07
C ASN A 8 20.75 -1.42 3.11
N ASN A 9 19.77 -0.54 3.34
CA ASN A 9 19.50 0.59 2.46
C ASN A 9 20.71 1.53 2.27
N ILE A 10 21.52 1.75 3.30
CA ILE A 10 22.71 2.62 3.23
C ILE A 10 23.85 1.96 2.43
N GLN A 11 24.03 0.65 2.61
CA GLN A 11 24.96 -0.16 1.83
C GLN A 11 24.57 -0.21 0.35
N ILE A 12 23.27 -0.32 0.06
CA ILE A 12 22.77 -0.28 -1.32
C ILE A 12 23.05 1.07 -1.96
N ILE A 13 22.79 2.19 -1.26
CA ILE A 13 23.07 3.53 -1.80
C ILE A 13 24.57 3.73 -2.06
N SER A 14 25.44 3.32 -1.12
CA SER A 14 26.89 3.45 -1.30
C SER A 14 27.42 2.53 -2.40
N LEU A 15 26.87 1.32 -2.57
CA LEU A 15 27.17 0.43 -3.68
C LEU A 15 26.69 1.00 -5.03
N LEU A 16 25.49 1.60 -5.07
CA LEU A 16 24.97 2.27 -6.26
C LEU A 16 25.83 3.47 -6.65
N LEU A 17 26.28 4.26 -5.68
CA LEU A 17 27.21 5.36 -5.91
C LEU A 17 28.53 4.85 -6.50
N LEU A 18 29.11 3.81 -5.89
CA LEU A 18 30.36 3.20 -6.36
C LEU A 18 30.23 2.65 -7.79
N THR A 19 29.17 1.88 -8.05
CA THR A 19 28.90 1.30 -9.38
C THR A 19 28.60 2.38 -10.43
N THR A 20 27.93 3.46 -10.07
CA THR A 20 27.72 4.61 -10.95
C THR A 20 29.05 5.25 -11.33
N PHE A 21 29.93 5.54 -10.38
CA PHE A 21 31.25 6.09 -10.69
C PHE A 21 32.11 5.14 -11.51
N LEU A 22 32.10 3.84 -11.20
CA LEU A 22 32.77 2.83 -12.02
C LEU A 22 32.24 2.84 -13.46
N THR A 23 30.93 2.94 -13.65
CA THR A 23 30.31 2.98 -14.99
C THR A 23 30.68 4.27 -15.73
N VAL A 24 30.72 5.41 -15.05
CA VAL A 24 31.15 6.69 -15.63
C VAL A 24 32.62 6.62 -16.07
N ILE A 25 33.48 6.05 -15.23
CA ILE A 25 34.93 5.97 -15.50
C ILE A 25 35.25 4.96 -16.59
N LEU A 26 34.65 3.76 -16.54
CA LEU A 26 34.92 2.69 -17.52
C LEU A 26 34.20 2.95 -18.84
N GLY A 27 32.94 3.40 -18.78
CA GLY A 27 32.08 3.60 -19.94
C GLY A 27 32.38 4.91 -20.69
N PHE A 28 32.47 6.03 -19.97
CA PHE A 28 32.66 7.35 -20.59
C PHE A 28 34.11 7.85 -20.55
N ARG A 29 35.03 7.10 -19.90
CA ARG A 29 36.43 7.49 -19.69
C ARG A 29 36.60 8.87 -19.04
N TYR A 30 35.57 9.30 -18.31
CA TYR A 30 35.50 10.60 -17.65
C TYR A 30 35.66 10.43 -16.13
N PRO A 31 36.45 11.27 -15.45
CA PRO A 31 37.33 12.31 -15.99
C PRO A 31 38.56 11.72 -16.73
N SER A 32 39.17 12.48 -17.64
CA SER A 32 40.36 12.03 -18.40
C SER A 32 41.59 11.81 -17.52
N ALA A 33 41.76 12.63 -16.48
CA ALA A 33 42.90 12.58 -15.59
C ALA A 33 42.73 11.54 -14.46
N THR A 34 43.75 10.70 -14.25
CA THR A 34 43.75 9.60 -13.26
C THR A 34 43.52 10.09 -11.84
N TYR A 35 44.09 11.22 -11.42
CA TYR A 35 43.89 11.76 -10.07
C TYR A 35 42.43 12.16 -9.80
N ARG A 36 41.70 12.64 -10.82
CA ARG A 36 40.26 12.96 -10.70
C ARG A 36 39.40 11.71 -10.64
N ARG A 37 39.80 10.62 -11.30
CA ARG A 37 39.16 9.30 -11.17
C ARG A 37 39.31 8.76 -9.75
N LEU A 38 40.53 8.82 -9.21
CA LEU A 38 40.82 8.44 -7.82
C LEU A 38 40.04 9.32 -6.83
N GLY A 39 39.95 10.63 -7.08
CA GLY A 39 39.18 11.57 -6.26
C GLY A 39 37.67 11.29 -6.22
N LEU A 40 37.09 10.60 -7.21
CA LEU A 40 35.69 10.17 -7.20
C LEU A 40 35.52 8.77 -6.58
N LEU A 41 36.43 7.83 -6.88
CA LEU A 41 36.32 6.44 -6.43
C LEU A 41 36.70 6.24 -4.96
N LEU A 42 37.75 6.91 -4.47
CA LEU A 42 38.22 6.73 -3.09
C LEU A 42 37.14 7.12 -2.07
N PRO A 43 36.48 8.29 -2.16
CA PRO A 43 35.40 8.62 -1.22
C PRO A 43 34.23 7.64 -1.30
N ALA A 44 33.84 7.23 -2.51
CA ALA A 44 32.74 6.28 -2.68
C ALA A 44 33.06 4.90 -2.08
N LEU A 45 34.30 4.42 -2.26
CA LEU A 45 34.77 3.17 -1.67
C LEU A 45 34.88 3.27 -0.14
N LEU A 46 35.42 4.38 0.39
CA LEU A 46 35.51 4.62 1.83
C LEU A 46 34.13 4.69 2.48
N LEU A 47 33.16 5.36 1.85
CA LEU A 47 31.77 5.38 2.32
C LEU A 47 31.17 3.97 2.31
N PHE A 48 31.37 3.19 1.25
CA PHE A 48 30.89 1.81 1.19
C PHE A 48 31.50 0.93 2.30
N LEU A 49 32.80 1.04 2.54
CA LEU A 49 33.49 0.31 3.62
C LEU A 49 32.98 0.76 5.00
N LEU A 50 32.85 2.08 5.23
CA LEU A 50 32.33 2.64 6.48
C LEU A 50 30.92 2.11 6.80
N PHE A 51 30.02 2.09 5.80
CA PHE A 51 28.65 1.61 5.97
C PHE A 51 28.52 0.09 5.96
N SER A 52 29.59 -0.63 5.66
CA SER A 52 29.64 -2.09 5.81
C SER A 52 29.79 -2.52 7.28
N PHE A 53 30.27 -1.63 8.15
CA PHE A 53 30.38 -1.90 9.59
C PHE A 53 29.02 -1.88 10.31
N PRO A 54 28.59 -2.98 10.97
CA PRO A 54 27.29 -3.04 11.66
C PRO A 54 27.11 -1.99 12.75
N GLY A 55 28.19 -1.62 13.45
CA GLY A 55 28.16 -0.62 14.52
C GLY A 55 27.77 0.78 14.06
N VAL A 56 28.17 1.18 12.83
CA VAL A 56 27.83 2.49 12.27
C VAL A 56 26.32 2.62 12.07
N ARG A 57 25.67 1.56 11.57
CA ARG A 57 24.22 1.53 11.40
C ARG A 57 23.50 1.66 12.74
N LYS A 58 23.88 0.86 13.75
CA LYS A 58 23.22 0.89 15.07
C LYS A 58 23.36 2.27 15.72
N SER A 59 24.51 2.93 15.58
CA SER A 59 24.71 4.30 16.06
C SER A 59 23.84 5.33 15.31
N ILE A 60 23.75 5.24 13.97
CA ILE A 60 22.91 6.13 13.16
C ILE A 60 21.42 5.97 13.52
N GLU A 61 20.95 4.73 13.68
CA GLU A 61 19.55 4.48 14.08
C GLU A 61 19.32 4.87 15.54
N GLY A 62 20.29 4.69 16.44
CA GLY A 62 20.21 5.13 17.84
C GLY A 62 20.04 6.64 18.01
N LEU A 63 20.55 7.46 17.07
CA LEU A 63 20.30 8.91 17.06
C LEU A 63 18.83 9.27 16.80
N ARG A 64 18.07 8.37 16.16
CA ARG A 64 16.68 8.60 15.77
C ARG A 64 15.71 8.28 16.91
N TYR A 65 15.92 7.16 17.59
CA TYR A 65 15.06 6.70 18.69
C TYR A 65 15.53 7.27 20.03
N LYS A 66 15.39 8.60 20.19
CA LYS A 66 15.80 9.29 21.42
C LYS A 66 15.03 8.72 22.62
N LYS A 67 15.76 8.33 23.67
CA LYS A 67 15.24 7.73 24.92
C LYS A 67 14.74 6.29 24.80
N GLU A 68 15.05 5.60 23.71
CA GLU A 68 14.75 4.17 23.55
C GLU A 68 16.04 3.42 23.19
N VAL A 69 16.16 2.18 23.66
CA VAL A 69 17.30 1.32 23.31
C VAL A 69 16.91 0.50 22.08
N VAL A 70 17.66 0.65 20.98
CA VAL A 70 17.43 -0.17 19.78
C VAL A 70 17.92 -1.60 20.05
N LEU A 71 16.96 -2.54 20.14
CA LEU A 71 17.22 -3.97 20.30
C LEU A 71 17.72 -4.56 18.98
N GLU A 72 16.93 -4.37 17.92
CA GLU A 72 17.19 -4.94 16.60
C GLU A 72 16.64 -4.03 15.50
N THR A 73 17.34 -3.97 14.36
CA THR A 73 16.87 -3.24 13.17
C THR A 73 17.29 -3.98 11.92
N ARG A 74 16.35 -4.21 11.00
CA ARG A 74 16.58 -4.97 9.78
C ARG A 74 15.71 -4.46 8.64
N ASP A 75 16.31 -4.32 7.46
CA ASP A 75 15.56 -4.08 6.23
C ASP A 75 15.10 -5.44 5.69
N THR A 76 13.81 -5.57 5.41
CA THR A 76 13.17 -6.77 4.89
C THR A 76 12.59 -6.48 3.50
N PRO A 77 12.18 -7.52 2.73
CA PRO A 77 11.46 -7.32 1.48
C PRO A 77 10.10 -6.61 1.62
N TYR A 78 9.61 -6.39 2.84
CA TYR A 78 8.32 -5.76 3.13
C TYR A 78 8.47 -4.34 3.69
N GLY A 79 9.60 -4.03 4.34
CA GLY A 79 9.90 -2.71 4.88
C GLY A 79 11.08 -2.75 5.86
N ASN A 80 11.37 -1.62 6.51
CA ASN A 80 12.30 -1.60 7.64
C ASN A 80 11.57 -1.97 8.94
N ILE A 81 12.08 -2.98 9.64
CA ILE A 81 11.61 -3.36 10.98
C ILE A 81 12.64 -2.88 11.99
N THR A 82 12.17 -2.16 13.01
CA THR A 82 12.99 -1.79 14.16
C THR A 82 12.26 -2.13 15.46
N LEU A 83 12.95 -2.82 16.37
CA LEU A 83 12.48 -3.11 17.71
C LEU A 83 13.27 -2.24 18.70
N THR A 84 12.55 -1.53 19.55
CA THR A 84 13.15 -0.72 20.61
C THR A 84 12.59 -1.13 21.97
N GLU A 85 13.33 -0.81 23.02
CA GLU A 85 12.90 -0.99 24.40
C GLU A 85 12.90 0.35 25.13
N ARG A 86 11.83 0.58 25.89
CA ARG A 86 11.69 1.73 26.79
C ARG A 86 10.96 1.30 28.06
N ASN A 87 11.61 1.47 29.22
CA ASN A 87 11.04 1.16 30.54
C ASN A 87 10.45 -0.27 30.64
N GLY A 88 11.11 -1.27 30.05
CA GLY A 88 10.64 -2.67 30.03
C GLY A 88 9.50 -2.94 29.04
N GLN A 89 9.05 -1.94 28.28
CA GLN A 89 8.12 -2.12 27.16
C GLN A 89 8.91 -2.18 25.85
N VAL A 90 8.56 -3.13 25.00
CA VAL A 90 9.13 -3.27 23.66
C VAL A 90 8.15 -2.67 22.67
N ILE A 91 8.67 -1.85 21.76
CA ILE A 91 7.92 -1.20 20.69
C ILE A 91 8.45 -1.70 19.36
N GLY A 92 7.55 -2.17 18.51
CA GLY A 92 7.84 -2.58 17.14
C GLY A 92 7.45 -1.49 16.15
N TYR A 93 8.40 -1.09 15.32
CA TYR A 93 8.22 -0.11 14.25
C TYR A 93 8.35 -0.79 12.89
N MET A 94 7.44 -0.47 11.97
CA MET A 94 7.52 -0.79 10.55
C MET A 94 7.56 0.50 9.74
N ASP A 95 8.63 0.69 8.97
CA ASP A 95 8.91 1.93 8.25
C ASP A 95 8.77 3.17 9.15
N ARG A 96 9.21 3.04 10.40
CA ARG A 96 9.18 4.05 11.48
C ARG A 96 7.79 4.34 12.07
N ASN A 97 6.75 3.69 11.58
CA ASN A 97 5.43 3.77 12.20
C ASN A 97 5.32 2.71 13.28
N PRO A 98 4.89 3.05 14.51
CA PRO A 98 4.66 2.05 15.55
C PRO A 98 3.52 1.14 15.12
N ILE A 99 3.78 -0.17 15.08
CA ILE A 99 2.79 -1.20 14.71
C ILE A 99 2.40 -2.08 15.89
N MET A 100 3.20 -2.09 16.95
CA MET A 100 3.02 -2.95 18.11
C MET A 100 3.73 -2.36 19.32
N GLN A 101 3.13 -2.52 20.49
CA GLN A 101 3.73 -2.19 21.78
C GLN A 101 3.34 -3.28 22.78
N THR A 102 4.26 -3.66 23.67
CA THR A 102 3.93 -4.55 24.79
C THR A 102 3.25 -3.80 25.93
N GLY A 103 2.41 -4.53 26.68
CA GLY A 103 1.73 -3.99 27.86
C GLY A 103 0.39 -3.32 27.57
N ASP A 104 -0.09 -3.32 26.33
CA ASP A 104 -1.47 -2.96 25.99
C ASP A 104 -2.41 -4.17 26.17
N LEU A 105 -2.60 -4.55 27.45
CA LEU A 105 -3.45 -5.68 27.81
C LEU A 105 -4.93 -5.41 27.45
N SER A 106 -5.39 -4.16 27.56
CA SER A 106 -6.73 -3.75 27.14
C SER A 106 -7.01 -4.16 25.70
N ARG A 107 -6.15 -3.76 24.76
CA ARG A 107 -6.36 -4.06 23.35
C ARG A 107 -6.27 -5.55 23.06
N ALA A 108 -5.38 -6.27 23.73
CA ALA A 108 -5.25 -7.71 23.57
C ALA A 108 -6.52 -8.45 24.04
N GLU A 109 -7.03 -8.12 25.23
CA GLU A 109 -8.24 -8.72 25.78
C GLU A 109 -9.47 -8.37 24.93
N GLU A 110 -9.67 -7.09 24.60
CA GLU A 110 -10.80 -6.63 23.78
C GLU A 110 -10.79 -7.29 22.39
N SER A 111 -9.64 -7.37 21.71
CA SER A 111 -9.52 -7.98 20.39
C SER A 111 -9.89 -9.47 20.36
N VAL A 112 -9.60 -10.19 21.45
CA VAL A 112 -9.78 -11.65 21.54
C VAL A 112 -11.11 -12.02 22.18
N HIS A 113 -11.44 -11.42 23.31
CA HIS A 113 -12.57 -11.84 24.12
C HIS A 113 -13.90 -11.31 23.59
N TYR A 114 -13.92 -10.13 22.95
CA TYR A 114 -15.14 -9.65 22.31
C TYR A 114 -15.71 -10.63 21.28
N PRO A 115 -14.93 -11.19 20.34
CA PRO A 115 -15.45 -12.23 19.46
C PRO A 115 -15.55 -13.59 20.14
N ALA A 116 -14.57 -14.01 20.94
CA ALA A 116 -14.53 -15.38 21.44
C ALA A 116 -15.64 -15.71 22.44
N LEU A 117 -16.03 -14.76 23.30
CA LEU A 117 -17.11 -14.94 24.28
C LEU A 117 -18.51 -15.08 23.64
N GLN A 118 -18.68 -14.67 22.38
CA GLN A 118 -19.95 -14.84 21.66
C GLN A 118 -20.15 -16.29 21.20
N HIS A 119 -19.06 -17.04 21.04
CA HIS A 119 -19.11 -18.43 20.62
C HIS A 119 -19.19 -19.33 21.87
N PRO A 120 -20.09 -20.33 21.92
CA PRO A 120 -20.28 -21.15 23.13
C PRO A 120 -19.04 -21.99 23.48
N HIS A 121 -18.35 -22.53 22.48
CA HIS A 121 -17.12 -23.33 22.69
C HIS A 121 -16.11 -23.10 21.57
N PRO A 122 -15.41 -21.95 21.54
CA PRO A 122 -14.50 -21.62 20.45
C PRO A 122 -13.29 -22.56 20.48
N SER A 123 -13.14 -23.37 19.43
CA SER A 123 -12.15 -24.44 19.33
C SER A 123 -11.13 -24.24 18.22
N SER A 124 -11.43 -23.33 17.29
CA SER A 124 -10.60 -23.00 16.12
C SER A 124 -10.46 -21.49 15.94
N PHE A 125 -9.22 -21.01 15.95
CA PHE A 125 -8.88 -19.59 15.83
C PHE A 125 -7.97 -19.34 14.63
N LEU A 126 -8.26 -18.26 13.90
CA LEU A 126 -7.34 -17.66 12.93
C LEU A 126 -7.03 -16.23 13.36
N LEU A 127 -5.76 -15.95 13.64
CA LEU A 127 -5.27 -14.61 13.92
C LEU A 127 -4.43 -14.10 12.75
N MET A 128 -4.81 -12.94 12.20
CA MET A 128 -4.11 -12.29 11.10
C MET A 128 -3.46 -10.99 11.59
N GLY A 129 -2.16 -11.02 11.84
CA GLY A 129 -1.39 -9.91 12.42
C GLY A 129 -1.65 -9.67 13.91
N GLY A 130 -0.93 -8.71 14.50
CA GLY A 130 -1.14 -8.30 15.90
C GLY A 130 -0.89 -9.38 16.95
N GLY A 131 -0.19 -10.47 16.63
CA GLY A 131 -0.04 -11.61 17.54
C GLY A 131 0.85 -11.35 18.75
N LEU A 132 1.99 -10.68 18.53
CA LEU A 132 3.04 -10.49 19.54
C LEU A 132 2.78 -9.33 20.52
N SER A 133 1.67 -8.59 20.36
CA SER A 133 1.22 -7.56 21.33
C SER A 133 0.49 -8.13 22.55
N GLY A 134 0.40 -9.45 22.70
CA GLY A 134 -0.33 -10.12 23.79
C GLY A 134 -1.54 -10.92 23.30
N THR A 135 -2.02 -10.68 22.09
CA THR A 135 -3.19 -11.35 21.49
C THR A 135 -3.02 -12.88 21.44
N ILE A 136 -1.82 -13.39 21.13
CA ILE A 136 -1.55 -14.84 21.16
C ILE A 136 -1.74 -15.41 22.57
N SER A 137 -1.26 -14.71 23.60
CA SER A 137 -1.42 -15.12 24.99
C SER A 137 -2.89 -15.17 25.42
N GLU A 138 -3.68 -14.21 24.95
CA GLU A 138 -5.12 -14.15 25.23
C GLU A 138 -5.91 -15.26 24.53
N VAL A 139 -5.58 -15.59 23.27
CA VAL A 139 -6.20 -16.73 22.57
C VAL A 139 -5.88 -18.05 23.27
N LYS A 140 -4.65 -18.22 23.77
CA LYS A 140 -4.23 -19.43 24.50
C LYS A 140 -5.06 -19.74 25.74
N LYS A 141 -5.69 -18.74 26.38
CA LYS A 141 -6.58 -18.96 27.53
C LYS A 141 -7.77 -19.88 27.20
N TYR A 142 -8.19 -19.92 25.94
CA TYR A 142 -9.29 -20.78 25.45
C TYR A 142 -8.86 -22.23 25.17
N ARG A 143 -7.55 -22.53 25.20
CA ARG A 143 -6.96 -23.84 24.84
C ARG A 143 -7.55 -24.42 23.53
N PRO A 144 -7.52 -23.64 22.43
CA PRO A 144 -8.13 -24.08 21.18
C PRO A 144 -7.43 -25.32 20.62
N ARG A 145 -8.20 -26.16 19.91
CA ARG A 145 -7.66 -27.32 19.18
C ARG A 145 -6.86 -26.88 17.96
N VAL A 146 -7.31 -25.84 17.28
CA VAL A 146 -6.64 -25.24 16.12
C VAL A 146 -6.39 -23.77 16.40
N PHE A 147 -5.13 -23.35 16.30
CA PHE A 147 -4.77 -21.94 16.40
C PHE A 147 -3.75 -21.61 15.33
N ASP A 148 -4.22 -21.00 14.26
CA ASP A 148 -3.39 -20.54 13.15
C ASP A 148 -3.08 -19.05 13.30
N TYR A 149 -1.80 -18.71 13.17
CA TYR A 149 -1.32 -17.33 13.16
C TYR A 149 -0.68 -17.00 11.81
N CYS A 150 -1.25 -16.01 11.11
CA CYS A 150 -0.72 -15.46 9.87
C CYS A 150 -0.15 -14.07 10.10
N ASP A 151 0.93 -13.72 9.41
CA ASP A 151 1.51 -12.37 9.43
C ASP A 151 1.86 -11.93 8.01
N ALA A 152 1.48 -10.70 7.66
CA ALA A 152 1.79 -10.11 6.37
C ALA A 152 3.31 -9.94 6.16
N ASP A 153 4.07 -9.72 7.23
CA ASP A 153 5.53 -9.76 7.22
C ASP A 153 6.07 -10.86 8.14
N PRO A 154 6.39 -12.05 7.60
CA PRO A 154 6.96 -13.14 8.39
C PRO A 154 8.32 -12.81 9.03
N TRP A 155 9.03 -11.77 8.56
CA TRP A 155 10.25 -11.32 9.21
C TRP A 155 9.96 -10.65 10.54
N PHE A 156 8.83 -9.94 10.68
CA PHE A 156 8.46 -9.30 11.94
C PHE A 156 8.38 -10.33 13.06
N PHE A 157 7.59 -11.40 12.84
CA PHE A 157 7.48 -12.47 13.81
C PHE A 157 8.84 -13.10 14.15
N LYS A 158 9.67 -13.41 13.14
CA LYS A 158 11.00 -14.03 13.35
C LYS A 158 11.96 -13.15 14.15
N LEU A 159 11.94 -11.84 13.93
CA LEU A 159 12.81 -10.89 14.61
C LEU A 159 12.29 -10.55 16.00
N ALA A 160 10.97 -10.47 16.18
CA ALA A 160 10.37 -10.09 17.45
C ALA A 160 10.26 -11.26 18.45
N LEU A 161 10.09 -12.50 17.97
CA LEU A 161 9.89 -13.68 18.82
C LEU A 161 10.96 -13.87 19.93
N PRO A 162 12.28 -13.69 19.68
CA PRO A 162 13.29 -13.81 20.73
C PRO A 162 13.17 -12.77 21.84
N HIS A 163 12.66 -11.58 21.49
CA HIS A 163 12.47 -10.47 22.45
C HIS A 163 11.08 -10.50 23.10
N LEU A 164 10.12 -11.16 22.45
CA LEU A 164 8.70 -11.17 22.80
C LEU A 164 8.08 -12.58 22.68
N PRO A 165 8.55 -13.54 23.49
CA PRO A 165 7.95 -14.87 23.49
C PRO A 165 6.50 -14.79 24.02
N PRO A 166 5.51 -15.31 23.26
CA PRO A 166 4.13 -15.36 23.74
C PRO A 166 4.02 -16.19 25.02
N THR A 167 3.37 -15.63 26.03
CA THR A 167 3.10 -16.29 27.31
C THR A 167 1.93 -17.29 27.19
N GLY A 168 1.75 -18.14 28.19
CA GLY A 168 0.64 -19.10 28.27
C GLY A 168 0.90 -20.47 27.65
N GLU A 169 0.13 -21.45 28.13
CA GLU A 169 0.15 -22.85 27.67
C GLU A 169 -0.56 -23.00 26.32
N GLY A 170 -0.10 -23.94 25.50
CA GLY A 170 -0.70 -24.23 24.19
C GLY A 170 0.22 -23.87 23.02
N GLN A 171 0.11 -24.65 21.96
CA GLN A 171 0.84 -24.43 20.71
C GLN A 171 -0.03 -23.67 19.72
N PHE A 172 0.61 -22.83 18.92
CA PHE A 172 -0.01 -22.21 17.75
C PHE A 172 0.82 -22.57 16.52
N ASN A 173 0.15 -22.64 15.38
CA ASN A 173 0.78 -22.89 14.10
C ASN A 173 1.08 -21.54 13.43
N PHE A 174 2.36 -21.17 13.36
CA PHE A 174 2.76 -19.99 12.61
C PHE A 174 2.82 -20.29 11.12
N ILE A 175 1.96 -19.62 10.37
CA ILE A 175 1.90 -19.68 8.91
C ILE A 175 2.61 -18.43 8.37
N PRO A 176 3.83 -18.55 7.81
CA PRO A 176 4.64 -17.41 7.36
C PRO A 176 4.11 -16.85 6.02
N MET A 177 2.88 -16.38 6.02
CA MET A 177 2.15 -15.87 4.87
C MET A 177 1.10 -14.86 5.31
N ASP A 178 0.81 -13.92 4.43
CA ASP A 178 -0.30 -12.99 4.56
C ASP A 178 -1.65 -13.70 4.79
N GLY A 179 -2.44 -13.21 5.76
CA GLY A 179 -3.71 -13.82 6.17
C GLY A 179 -4.76 -13.85 5.06
N ARG A 180 -4.88 -12.80 4.26
CA ARG A 180 -5.77 -12.80 3.09
C ARG A 180 -5.34 -13.85 2.06
N LYS A 181 -4.03 -13.99 1.80
CA LYS A 181 -3.50 -15.04 0.92
C LYS A 181 -3.70 -16.45 1.49
N TRP A 182 -3.61 -16.63 2.80
CA TRP A 182 -3.95 -17.89 3.47
C TRP A 182 -5.39 -18.28 3.21
N LEU A 183 -6.34 -17.38 3.44
CA LEU A 183 -7.75 -17.63 3.19
C LEU A 183 -8.05 -17.95 1.70
N ILE A 184 -7.29 -17.43 0.74
CA ILE A 184 -7.45 -17.82 -0.68
C ILE A 184 -7.01 -19.27 -0.92
N ARG A 185 -6.01 -19.76 -0.17
CA ARG A 185 -5.40 -21.08 -0.38
C ARG A 185 -6.01 -22.19 0.47
N ALA A 186 -6.55 -21.86 1.64
CA ALA A 186 -7.02 -22.81 2.64
C ALA A 186 -8.45 -23.29 2.37
N GLU A 187 -8.68 -23.83 1.17
CA GLU A 187 -10.00 -24.30 0.76
C GLU A 187 -10.56 -25.36 1.73
N GLY A 188 -11.83 -25.18 2.13
CA GLY A 188 -12.54 -26.10 3.02
C GLY A 188 -12.18 -25.98 4.51
N VAL A 189 -11.29 -25.05 4.89
CA VAL A 189 -10.98 -24.77 6.29
C VAL A 189 -11.98 -23.74 6.84
N SER A 190 -12.44 -23.93 8.08
CA SER A 190 -13.30 -22.95 8.76
C SER A 190 -12.86 -22.77 10.21
N TYR A 191 -13.10 -21.57 10.72
CA TYR A 191 -12.74 -21.15 12.08
C TYR A 191 -13.96 -20.65 12.84
N ASP A 192 -13.98 -20.92 14.14
CA ASP A 192 -14.97 -20.41 15.09
C ASP A 192 -14.73 -18.92 15.36
N VAL A 193 -13.46 -18.50 15.39
CA VAL A 193 -13.09 -17.11 15.62
C VAL A 193 -12.01 -16.68 14.63
N ILE A 194 -12.29 -15.61 13.87
CA ILE A 194 -11.31 -14.98 12.98
C ILE A 194 -11.05 -13.56 13.49
N ILE A 195 -9.79 -13.23 13.76
CA ILE A 195 -9.37 -11.92 14.25
C ILE A 195 -8.42 -11.30 13.23
N SER A 196 -8.81 -10.15 12.68
CA SER A 196 -7.96 -9.32 11.83
C SER A 196 -7.31 -8.22 12.66
N GLY A 197 -6.05 -8.44 13.03
CA GLY A 197 -5.17 -7.45 13.67
C GLY A 197 -4.50 -6.50 12.67
N ALA A 198 -5.09 -6.30 11.48
CA ALA A 198 -4.58 -5.36 10.49
C ALA A 198 -4.58 -3.93 11.07
N PRO A 199 -3.50 -3.15 10.86
CA PRO A 199 -3.48 -1.72 11.17
C PRO A 199 -4.54 -0.94 10.38
N ASP A 200 -4.79 0.30 10.82
CA ASP A 200 -5.61 1.25 10.07
C ASP A 200 -5.15 1.34 8.60
N PRO A 201 -6.08 1.51 7.64
CA PRO A 201 -5.78 1.47 6.21
C PRO A 201 -5.15 2.79 5.72
N TYR A 202 -3.97 3.14 6.26
CA TYR A 202 -3.14 4.26 5.78
C TYR A 202 -2.25 3.88 4.60
N THR A 203 -2.33 2.64 4.13
CA THR A 203 -1.72 2.17 2.88
C THR A 203 -2.73 1.32 2.12
N LEU A 204 -2.59 1.22 0.80
CA LEU A 204 -3.41 0.32 -0.01
C LEU A 204 -3.19 -1.15 0.36
N GLY A 205 -1.99 -1.51 0.81
CA GLY A 205 -1.67 -2.84 1.31
C GLY A 205 -2.49 -3.22 2.55
N TRP A 206 -2.74 -2.28 3.46
CA TRP A 206 -3.61 -2.51 4.62
C TRP A 206 -5.09 -2.38 4.29
N ASN A 207 -5.47 -1.47 3.39
CA ASN A 207 -6.86 -1.30 2.93
C ASN A 207 -7.51 -2.60 2.45
N ARG A 208 -6.73 -3.52 1.88
CA ARG A 208 -7.23 -4.81 1.37
C ARG A 208 -7.85 -5.72 2.42
N TYR A 209 -7.62 -5.44 3.72
CA TYR A 209 -8.26 -6.13 4.85
C TYR A 209 -9.61 -5.52 5.25
N PHE A 210 -10.06 -4.50 4.53
CA PHE A 210 -11.29 -3.75 4.80
C PHE A 210 -12.22 -3.69 3.57
N THR A 211 -12.04 -4.62 2.61
CA THR A 211 -12.80 -4.63 1.35
C THR A 211 -13.88 -5.70 1.35
N THR A 212 -14.94 -5.50 0.55
CA THR A 212 -16.00 -6.49 0.36
C THR A 212 -15.44 -7.84 -0.08
N GLU A 213 -14.41 -7.88 -0.92
CA GLU A 213 -13.76 -9.11 -1.37
C GLU A 213 -13.11 -9.87 -0.20
N PHE A 214 -12.43 -9.17 0.70
CA PHE A 214 -11.84 -9.78 1.89
C PHE A 214 -12.91 -10.26 2.88
N PHE A 215 -13.95 -9.46 3.14
CA PHE A 215 -15.02 -9.86 4.04
C PHE A 215 -15.82 -11.06 3.53
N ASN A 216 -16.06 -11.16 2.22
CA ASN A 216 -16.64 -12.35 1.62
C ASN A 216 -15.74 -13.58 1.81
N LEU A 217 -14.43 -13.40 1.65
CA LEU A 217 -13.45 -14.48 1.86
C LEU A 217 -13.42 -14.95 3.32
N VAL A 218 -13.47 -14.02 4.29
CA VAL A 218 -13.60 -14.33 5.72
C VAL A 218 -14.90 -15.09 5.99
N ARG A 219 -16.03 -14.64 5.42
CA ARG A 219 -17.34 -15.28 5.59
C ARG A 219 -17.36 -16.74 5.13
N LEU A 220 -16.63 -17.05 4.05
CA LEU A 220 -16.49 -18.42 3.53
C LEU A 220 -15.72 -19.34 4.48
N HIS A 221 -14.78 -18.80 5.26
CA HIS A 221 -13.98 -19.53 6.24
C HIS A 221 -14.52 -19.41 7.67
N LEU A 222 -15.71 -18.83 7.85
CA LEU A 222 -16.33 -18.67 9.15
C LEU A 222 -17.31 -19.83 9.40
N ALA A 223 -17.14 -20.53 10.53
CA ALA A 223 -18.06 -21.54 11.00
C ALA A 223 -19.50 -20.98 11.12
N PRO A 224 -20.56 -21.82 11.18
CA PRO A 224 -21.94 -21.35 11.29
C PRO A 224 -22.18 -20.38 12.45
N ASP A 225 -21.52 -20.63 13.59
CA ASP A 225 -21.61 -19.82 14.81
C ASP A 225 -20.41 -18.90 14.99
N GLY A 226 -19.54 -18.86 13.97
CA GLY A 226 -18.27 -18.17 14.07
C GLY A 226 -18.41 -16.65 14.07
N ILE A 227 -17.39 -16.00 14.61
CA ILE A 227 -17.35 -14.55 14.79
C ILE A 227 -16.08 -13.99 14.16
N PHE A 228 -16.26 -12.97 13.35
CA PHE A 228 -15.16 -12.17 12.81
C PHE A 228 -15.00 -10.88 13.63
N CYS A 229 -13.77 -10.55 13.99
CA CYS A 229 -13.40 -9.30 14.65
C CYS A 229 -12.35 -8.55 13.86
N MET A 230 -12.53 -7.23 13.76
CA MET A 230 -11.52 -6.29 13.28
C MET A 230 -11.62 -4.96 14.03
N GLN A 231 -10.63 -4.09 13.86
CA GLN A 231 -10.54 -2.83 14.58
C GLN A 231 -10.21 -1.66 13.65
N LEU A 232 -10.69 -0.46 13.98
CA LEU A 232 -10.35 0.79 13.29
C LEU A 232 -10.24 1.96 14.26
N THR A 233 -9.21 2.78 14.06
CA THR A 233 -9.01 4.02 14.83
C THR A 233 -9.60 5.21 14.07
N ALA A 234 -10.81 5.63 14.46
CA ALA A 234 -11.48 6.78 13.83
C ALA A 234 -11.46 8.08 14.67
N GLY A 235 -10.89 8.05 15.87
CA GLY A 235 -10.87 9.20 16.80
C GLY A 235 -10.86 8.81 18.29
N GLY A 236 -10.94 7.51 18.61
CA GLY A 236 -11.07 7.04 19.98
C GLY A 236 -12.29 7.65 20.67
N ASN A 237 -12.08 8.28 21.81
CA ASN A 237 -13.16 8.88 22.61
C ASN A 237 -13.81 10.13 21.97
N TYR A 238 -13.21 10.72 20.92
CA TYR A 238 -13.79 11.85 20.20
C TYR A 238 -13.71 11.64 18.69
N ILE A 239 -14.85 11.31 18.08
CA ILE A 239 -14.95 10.99 16.65
C ILE A 239 -15.52 12.20 15.91
N ASN A 240 -14.66 12.83 15.10
CA ASN A 240 -15.04 13.91 14.19
C ASN A 240 -15.83 13.35 12.98
N ASP A 241 -16.40 14.23 12.15
CA ASP A 241 -17.25 13.81 11.01
C ASP A 241 -16.48 12.98 9.96
N LYS A 242 -15.18 13.22 9.79
CA LYS A 242 -14.32 12.41 8.91
C LYS A 242 -14.09 11.00 9.49
N GLY A 243 -14.00 10.87 10.81
CA GLY A 243 -13.91 9.61 11.53
C GLY A 243 -15.21 8.82 11.44
N ILE A 244 -16.36 9.48 11.61
CA ILE A 244 -17.68 8.86 11.38
C ILE A 244 -17.77 8.33 9.95
N ARG A 245 -17.29 9.09 8.96
CA ARG A 245 -17.22 8.64 7.56
C ARG A 245 -16.37 7.37 7.38
N VAL A 246 -15.23 7.26 8.05
CA VAL A 246 -14.38 6.06 8.05
C VAL A 246 -15.14 4.86 8.63
N LEU A 247 -15.76 5.02 9.80
CA LEU A 247 -16.52 3.94 10.43
C LEU A 247 -17.75 3.52 9.59
N ASN A 248 -18.44 4.49 8.97
CA ASN A 248 -19.63 4.23 8.15
C ASN A 248 -19.30 3.42 6.90
N ILE A 249 -18.22 3.80 6.19
CA ILE A 249 -17.75 3.03 5.03
C ILE A 249 -17.44 1.59 5.44
N ASN A 250 -16.70 1.38 6.54
CA ASN A 250 -16.36 0.04 7.00
C ASN A 250 -17.61 -0.76 7.42
N TYR A 251 -18.52 -0.14 8.19
CA TYR A 251 -19.78 -0.74 8.63
C TYR A 251 -20.62 -1.22 7.44
N ARG A 252 -20.86 -0.35 6.45
CA ARG A 252 -21.61 -0.69 5.23
C ARG A 252 -20.93 -1.80 4.44
N THR A 253 -19.61 -1.73 4.31
CA THR A 253 -18.83 -2.75 3.59
C THR A 253 -18.94 -4.13 4.27
N LEU A 254 -18.92 -4.19 5.61
CA LEU A 254 -19.17 -5.42 6.36
C LEU A 254 -20.60 -5.94 6.18
N LYS A 255 -21.60 -5.05 6.18
CA LYS A 255 -23.02 -5.41 6.00
C LYS A 255 -23.33 -6.03 4.63
N GLU A 256 -22.52 -5.76 3.60
CA GLU A 256 -22.62 -6.45 2.31
C GLU A 256 -22.29 -7.95 2.42
N SER A 257 -21.43 -8.32 3.36
CA SER A 257 -21.00 -9.71 3.55
C SER A 257 -21.73 -10.40 4.71
N PHE A 258 -22.03 -9.69 5.78
CA PHE A 258 -22.57 -10.26 7.03
C PHE A 258 -23.94 -9.71 7.38
N ALA A 259 -24.85 -10.59 7.81
CA ALA A 259 -26.20 -10.22 8.23
C ALA A 259 -26.17 -9.39 9.52
N HIS A 260 -25.34 -9.79 10.49
CA HIS A 260 -25.22 -9.14 11.79
C HIS A 260 -23.82 -8.51 11.92
N VAL A 261 -23.79 -7.19 12.13
CA VAL A 261 -22.58 -6.41 12.35
C VAL A 261 -22.86 -5.47 13.51
N VAL A 262 -22.01 -5.51 14.53
CA VAL A 262 -22.09 -4.68 15.74
C VAL A 262 -20.78 -3.94 15.92
N ILE A 263 -20.85 -2.69 16.36
CA ILE A 263 -19.68 -1.87 16.68
C ILE A 263 -19.58 -1.76 18.21
N VAL A 264 -18.44 -2.16 18.76
CA VAL A 264 -18.12 -1.95 20.17
C VAL A 264 -17.25 -0.68 20.26
N PRO A 265 -17.78 0.43 20.79
CA PRO A 265 -17.03 1.67 20.93
C PRO A 265 -16.01 1.58 22.08
N GLY A 266 -14.90 2.29 21.93
CA GLY A 266 -13.81 2.35 22.91
C GLY A 266 -12.71 3.31 22.43
N GLN A 267 -11.49 3.15 22.97
CA GLN A 267 -10.30 3.86 22.45
C GLN A 267 -10.05 3.55 20.96
N ILE A 268 -10.44 2.35 20.54
CA ILE A 268 -10.50 1.89 19.16
C ILE A 268 -11.90 1.33 18.96
N SER A 269 -12.47 1.47 17.76
CA SER A 269 -13.77 0.87 17.45
C SER A 269 -13.56 -0.56 16.96
N TYR A 270 -14.15 -1.54 17.65
CA TYR A 270 -14.14 -2.94 17.22
C TYR A 270 -15.41 -3.24 16.44
N PHE A 271 -15.26 -3.95 15.33
CA PHE A 271 -16.35 -4.44 14.51
C PHE A 271 -16.44 -5.94 14.68
N LEU A 272 -17.58 -6.40 15.20
CA LEU A 272 -17.92 -7.81 15.30
C LEU A 272 -18.90 -8.14 14.18
N ALA A 273 -18.65 -9.20 13.43
CA ALA A 273 -19.52 -9.64 12.34
C ALA A 273 -19.76 -11.15 12.40
N SER A 274 -21.01 -11.56 12.17
CA SER A 274 -21.39 -12.98 12.22
C SER A 274 -22.62 -13.27 11.34
N LYS A 275 -22.86 -14.57 11.15
CA LYS A 275 -24.10 -15.12 10.57
C LYS A 275 -25.26 -15.09 11.59
N LYS A 276 -24.95 -15.03 12.89
CA LYS A 276 -25.92 -14.98 13.99
C LYS A 276 -25.90 -13.62 14.72
N PRO A 277 -26.94 -13.27 15.50
CA PRO A 277 -26.94 -12.08 16.33
C PRO A 277 -25.77 -12.06 17.32
N ILE A 278 -25.24 -10.87 17.56
CA ILE A 278 -24.10 -10.61 18.46
C ILE A 278 -24.62 -9.84 19.68
N SER A 279 -24.17 -10.21 20.87
CA SER A 279 -24.54 -9.55 22.13
C SER A 279 -23.48 -8.55 22.58
N LEU A 280 -23.88 -7.38 23.05
CA LEU A 280 -22.99 -6.41 23.71
C LEU A 280 -22.82 -6.68 25.21
N ASN A 281 -23.56 -7.65 25.77
CA ASN A 281 -23.49 -8.03 27.17
C ASN A 281 -22.31 -8.98 27.44
N PHE A 282 -21.09 -8.46 27.33
CA PHE A 282 -19.87 -9.21 27.66
C PHE A 282 -19.83 -9.71 29.11
N PRO A 283 -20.31 -8.97 30.13
CA PRO A 283 -20.41 -9.48 31.50
C PRO A 283 -21.18 -10.80 31.60
N ALA A 284 -22.39 -10.88 31.03
CA ALA A 284 -23.19 -12.10 31.07
C ALA A 284 -22.58 -13.24 30.23
N LEU A 285 -21.84 -12.93 29.16
CA LEU A 285 -21.11 -13.94 28.39
C LEU A 285 -19.93 -14.51 29.18
N LEU A 286 -19.21 -13.66 29.92
CA LEU A 286 -18.11 -14.06 30.79
C LEU A 286 -18.60 -14.94 31.96
N GLU A 287 -19.77 -14.65 32.52
CA GLU A 287 -20.38 -15.52 33.54
C GLU A 287 -20.67 -16.94 33.02
N LYS A 288 -21.11 -17.05 31.76
CA LYS A 288 -21.35 -18.36 31.12
C LYS A 288 -20.06 -19.11 30.80
N HIS A 289 -19.02 -18.38 30.41
CA HIS A 289 -17.72 -18.92 30.02
C HIS A 289 -16.60 -18.19 30.78
N PRO A 290 -16.36 -18.56 32.05
CA PRO A 290 -15.43 -17.83 32.91
C PRO A 290 -14.00 -17.99 32.42
N ILE A 291 -13.36 -16.85 32.13
CA ILE A 291 -11.97 -16.72 31.70
C ILE A 291 -11.33 -15.60 32.52
N GLN A 292 -10.05 -15.75 32.84
CA GLN A 292 -9.32 -14.73 33.59
C GLN A 292 -9.04 -13.51 32.72
N THR A 293 -9.71 -12.40 33.01
CA THR A 293 -9.62 -11.11 32.29
C THR A 293 -9.50 -9.95 33.27
N THR A 294 -8.98 -8.82 32.81
CA THR A 294 -8.83 -7.59 33.61
C THR A 294 -9.70 -6.45 33.08
N TYR A 295 -9.71 -6.22 31.76
CA TYR A 295 -10.43 -5.14 31.08
C TYR A 295 -11.75 -5.61 30.48
N VAL A 296 -11.79 -6.84 29.95
CA VAL A 296 -13.06 -7.47 29.55
C VAL A 296 -13.67 -8.15 30.76
N HIS A 297 -14.06 -7.33 31.74
CA HIS A 297 -14.57 -7.76 33.05
C HIS A 297 -15.78 -6.89 33.46
N PRO A 298 -16.76 -7.42 34.23
CA PRO A 298 -17.90 -6.65 34.71
C PRO A 298 -17.56 -5.37 35.48
N ASP A 299 -16.38 -5.31 36.12
CA ASP A 299 -15.93 -4.11 36.85
C ASP A 299 -15.58 -2.95 35.93
N TYR A 300 -15.28 -3.22 34.65
CA TYR A 300 -14.87 -2.22 33.66
C TYR A 300 -15.93 -2.00 32.57
N LEU A 301 -16.65 -3.06 32.18
CA LEU A 301 -17.66 -3.03 31.13
C LEU A 301 -19.07 -3.10 31.71
N ASP A 302 -19.88 -2.11 31.38
CA ASP A 302 -21.30 -2.06 31.69
C ASP A 302 -22.12 -2.18 30.40
N GLU A 303 -23.08 -3.11 30.36
CA GLU A 303 -23.92 -3.37 29.19
C GLU A 303 -24.72 -2.14 28.77
N THR A 304 -25.33 -1.44 29.74
CA THR A 304 -26.21 -0.30 29.47
C THR A 304 -25.44 0.81 28.79
N ARG A 305 -24.25 1.12 29.31
CA ARG A 305 -23.35 2.12 28.74
C ARG A 305 -22.84 1.72 27.36
N LEU A 306 -22.35 0.48 27.19
CA LEU A 306 -21.84 0.01 25.89
C LEU A 306 -22.92 0.04 24.81
N THR A 307 -24.14 -0.36 25.16
CA THR A 307 -25.29 -0.34 24.24
C THR A 307 -25.66 1.09 23.87
N PHE A 308 -25.75 1.99 24.86
CA PHE A 308 -26.00 3.42 24.61
C PHE A 308 -24.93 4.06 23.71
N ASP A 309 -23.64 3.82 23.98
CA ASP A 309 -22.55 4.38 23.20
C ASP A 309 -22.54 3.80 21.76
N SER A 310 -22.90 2.51 21.61
CA SER A 310 -23.02 1.85 20.31
C SER A 310 -24.20 2.42 19.50
N ASP A 311 -25.37 2.57 20.12
CA ASP A 311 -26.57 3.12 19.49
C ASP A 311 -26.35 4.58 19.05
N MET A 312 -25.75 5.41 19.92
CA MET A 312 -25.41 6.80 19.57
C MET A 312 -24.43 6.87 18.39
N LEU A 313 -23.46 5.95 18.33
CA LEU A 313 -22.54 5.87 17.19
C LEU A 313 -23.30 5.45 15.93
N MET A 314 -24.16 4.43 16.02
CA MET A 314 -24.96 3.91 14.91
C MET A 314 -25.89 4.97 14.31
N ASP A 315 -26.52 5.81 15.14
CA ASP A 315 -27.35 6.93 14.69
C ASP A 315 -26.54 7.89 13.80
N ARG A 316 -25.31 8.24 14.20
CA ARG A 316 -24.42 9.11 13.41
C ARG A 316 -23.95 8.46 12.09
N LEU A 317 -23.95 7.13 11.97
CA LEU A 317 -23.58 6.44 10.72
C LEU A 317 -24.72 6.48 9.69
N SER A 318 -25.96 6.67 10.13
CA SER A 318 -27.15 6.58 9.26
C SER A 318 -27.34 7.78 8.31
N GLU A 319 -26.68 8.91 8.59
CA GLU A 319 -26.99 10.21 7.98
C GLU A 319 -26.45 10.41 6.56
N ASP A 320 -25.44 9.65 6.12
CA ASP A 320 -24.75 9.90 4.84
C ASP A 320 -24.85 8.71 3.85
N ALA A 321 -25.24 8.98 2.61
CA ALA A 321 -25.24 8.02 1.50
C ALA A 321 -23.80 7.79 0.97
N ILE A 322 -23.00 7.04 1.72
CA ILE A 322 -21.60 6.75 1.36
C ILE A 322 -21.48 5.37 0.72
N GLY A 323 -20.62 5.26 -0.30
CA GLY A 323 -20.34 4.01 -1.00
C GLY A 323 -19.49 3.01 -0.20
N ILE A 324 -19.44 1.78 -0.68
CA ILE A 324 -18.71 0.65 -0.10
C ILE A 324 -17.22 0.65 -0.51
N ASN A 325 -16.38 -0.01 0.30
CA ASN A 325 -14.95 -0.19 0.03
C ASN A 325 -14.68 -1.51 -0.71
N SER A 326 -13.96 -1.44 -1.83
CA SER A 326 -13.57 -2.63 -2.60
C SER A 326 -12.11 -2.54 -3.04
N ASP A 327 -11.54 -3.65 -3.51
CA ASP A 327 -10.15 -3.66 -3.99
C ASP A 327 -9.89 -2.67 -5.15
N MET A 328 -10.91 -2.51 -6.01
CA MET A 328 -10.87 -1.64 -7.18
C MET A 328 -11.36 -0.21 -6.89
N TRP A 329 -11.92 0.01 -5.70
CA TRP A 329 -12.32 1.32 -5.22
C TRP A 329 -12.02 1.48 -3.72
N PRO A 330 -10.76 1.78 -3.36
CA PRO A 330 -10.29 1.82 -1.97
C PRO A 330 -10.73 3.11 -1.25
N ARG A 331 -12.05 3.33 -1.12
CA ARG A 331 -12.65 4.52 -0.50
C ARG A 331 -12.25 4.70 0.97
N LEU A 332 -12.08 3.60 1.70
CA LEU A 332 -11.72 3.63 3.11
C LEU A 332 -10.30 4.20 3.29
N PHE A 333 -9.33 3.76 2.47
CA PHE A 333 -7.97 4.31 2.46
C PHE A 333 -7.95 5.84 2.35
N PHE A 334 -8.67 6.40 1.37
CA PHE A 334 -8.72 7.85 1.18
C PHE A 334 -9.43 8.59 2.30
N SER A 335 -10.52 8.01 2.82
CA SER A 335 -11.25 8.59 3.94
C SER A 335 -10.39 8.59 5.21
N SER A 336 -9.62 7.52 5.43
CA SER A 336 -8.67 7.41 6.54
C SER A 336 -7.52 8.41 6.42
N LEU A 337 -6.99 8.64 5.21
CA LEU A 337 -5.98 9.67 4.99
C LEU A 337 -6.54 11.08 5.23
N ALA A 338 -7.77 11.35 4.77
CA ALA A 338 -8.44 12.63 5.02
C ALA A 338 -8.75 12.85 6.51
N ASN A 339 -9.07 11.79 7.25
CA ASN A 339 -9.25 11.82 8.71
C ASN A 339 -7.91 12.10 9.41
N LEU A 340 -6.84 11.42 8.99
CA LEU A 340 -5.49 11.67 9.50
C LEU A 340 -5.06 13.12 9.27
N GLU A 341 -5.30 13.68 8.08
CA GLU A 341 -5.02 15.08 7.78
C GLU A 341 -5.79 16.04 8.71
N ALA A 342 -7.09 15.78 8.95
CA ALA A 342 -7.87 16.58 9.88
C ALA A 342 -7.35 16.53 11.31
N ARG A 343 -6.90 15.34 11.75
CA ARG A 343 -6.27 15.17 13.08
C ARG A 343 -4.94 15.90 13.19
N MET A 344 -4.22 16.10 12.07
CA MET A 344 -2.97 16.87 12.00
C MET A 344 -3.20 18.37 11.77
N GLY A 345 -4.44 18.83 11.57
CA GLY A 345 -4.76 20.25 11.39
C GLY A 345 -4.41 20.85 10.02
N SER A 346 -4.26 20.03 8.97
CA SER A 346 -4.01 20.52 7.60
C SER A 346 -5.29 20.51 6.74
N HIS A 347 -5.43 21.50 5.87
CA HIS A 347 -6.53 21.62 4.89
C HIS A 347 -6.05 21.95 3.47
N SER A 348 -4.77 21.69 3.14
CA SER A 348 -4.13 22.25 1.92
C SER A 348 -4.22 21.36 0.67
N LEU A 349 -4.71 20.12 0.77
CA LEU A 349 -4.69 19.17 -0.34
C LEU A 349 -5.50 19.64 -1.56
N LEU A 350 -6.70 20.21 -1.38
CA LEU A 350 -7.52 20.68 -2.51
C LEU A 350 -6.85 21.81 -3.29
N ALA A 351 -6.20 22.75 -2.59
CA ALA A 351 -5.48 23.85 -3.23
C ALA A 351 -4.32 23.32 -4.10
N SER A 352 -3.60 22.30 -3.62
CA SER A 352 -2.50 21.69 -4.37
C SER A 352 -2.97 21.03 -5.68
N GLY A 353 -4.16 20.42 -5.68
CA GLY A 353 -4.76 19.83 -6.88
C GLY A 353 -5.14 20.86 -7.92
N VAL A 354 -5.81 21.94 -7.51
CA VAL A 354 -6.19 23.05 -8.41
C VAL A 354 -4.94 23.67 -9.04
N ILE A 355 -3.91 23.94 -8.23
CA ILE A 355 -2.64 24.49 -8.72
C ILE A 355 -1.99 23.53 -9.73
N ALA A 356 -1.95 22.23 -9.45
CA ALA A 356 -1.37 21.24 -10.36
C ALA A 356 -2.14 21.14 -11.70
N VAL A 357 -3.48 21.24 -11.69
CA VAL A 357 -4.29 21.29 -12.93
C VAL A 357 -4.01 22.56 -13.72
N ILE A 358 -3.89 23.72 -13.05
CA ILE A 358 -3.54 24.98 -13.71
C ILE A 358 -2.15 24.89 -14.36
N ILE A 359 -1.15 24.36 -13.63
CA ILE A 359 0.20 24.15 -14.15
C ILE A 359 0.16 23.18 -15.34
N PHE A 360 -0.64 22.12 -15.26
CA PHE A 360 -0.80 21.16 -16.36
C PHE A 360 -1.31 21.83 -17.64
N LEU A 361 -2.41 22.58 -17.55
CA LEU A 361 -2.99 23.29 -18.69
C LEU A 361 -2.04 24.37 -19.23
N LEU A 362 -1.38 25.11 -18.34
CA LEU A 362 -0.44 26.16 -18.71
C LEU A 362 0.78 25.58 -19.47
N LEU A 363 1.38 24.49 -18.99
CA LEU A 363 2.48 23.82 -19.67
C LEU A 363 2.04 23.23 -21.01
N MET A 364 0.84 22.66 -21.09
CA MET A 364 0.30 22.15 -22.36
C MET A 364 0.19 23.24 -23.44
N LEU A 365 -0.21 24.45 -23.06
CA LEU A 365 -0.37 25.58 -23.98
C LEU A 365 0.97 26.24 -24.36
N LEU A 366 1.86 26.44 -23.38
CA LEU A 366 3.13 27.14 -23.55
C LEU A 366 4.20 26.30 -24.25
N LEU A 367 4.14 24.96 -24.12
CA LEU A 367 5.13 24.10 -24.76
C LEU A 367 4.97 24.11 -26.28
N PRO A 368 6.08 24.15 -27.04
CA PRO A 368 6.06 23.94 -28.48
C PRO A 368 5.40 22.60 -28.80
N ALA A 369 4.69 22.51 -29.91
CA ALA A 369 3.97 21.31 -30.29
C ALA A 369 4.87 20.04 -30.35
N ARG A 370 6.17 20.21 -30.59
CA ARG A 370 7.19 19.14 -30.53
C ARG A 370 7.42 18.59 -29.12
N SER A 371 7.42 19.47 -28.12
CA SER A 371 7.56 19.12 -26.70
C SER A 371 6.24 18.65 -26.09
N THR A 372 5.09 19.10 -26.60
CA THR A 372 3.76 18.68 -26.11
C THR A 372 3.58 17.18 -26.22
N GLY A 373 3.98 16.53 -27.32
CA GLY A 373 3.88 15.07 -27.45
C GLY A 373 4.67 14.31 -26.38
N ILE A 374 5.89 14.76 -26.06
CA ILE A 374 6.71 14.16 -25.00
C ILE A 374 6.10 14.43 -23.63
N TYR A 375 5.69 15.68 -23.37
CA TYR A 375 5.06 16.07 -22.11
C TYR A 375 3.83 15.21 -21.79
N MET A 376 2.96 14.99 -22.78
CA MET A 376 1.76 14.17 -22.61
C MET A 376 2.10 12.68 -22.41
N MET A 377 3.09 12.15 -23.15
CA MET A 377 3.54 10.77 -22.96
C MET A 377 4.20 10.56 -21.58
N GLY A 378 4.96 11.54 -21.09
CA GLY A 378 5.49 11.54 -19.74
C GLY A 378 4.36 11.53 -18.70
N PHE A 379 3.33 12.37 -18.91
CA PHE A 379 2.14 12.42 -18.05
C PHE A 379 1.38 11.10 -18.00
N THR A 380 0.95 10.58 -19.14
CA THR A 380 0.16 9.33 -19.18
C THR A 380 1.02 8.12 -18.83
N GLY A 381 2.27 8.07 -19.27
CA GLY A 381 3.20 6.98 -18.96
C GLY A 381 3.48 6.84 -17.46
N ALA A 382 3.85 7.94 -16.79
CA ALA A 382 4.06 7.94 -15.34
C ALA A 382 2.76 7.70 -14.56
N GLY A 383 1.65 8.27 -15.03
CA GLY A 383 0.34 8.05 -14.43
C GLY A 383 -0.08 6.59 -14.44
N ILE A 384 -0.02 5.93 -15.61
CA ILE A 384 -0.29 4.49 -15.73
C ILE A 384 0.65 3.69 -14.83
N GLN A 385 1.95 3.97 -14.85
CA GLN A 385 2.93 3.26 -14.04
C GLN A 385 2.56 3.29 -12.55
N ILE A 386 2.24 4.45 -11.99
CA ILE A 386 1.90 4.54 -10.57
C ILE A 386 0.54 3.90 -10.27
N LEU A 387 -0.46 4.08 -11.14
CA LEU A 387 -1.75 3.39 -10.99
C LEU A 387 -1.58 1.86 -10.96
N LEU A 388 -0.73 1.30 -11.83
CA LEU A 388 -0.45 -0.14 -11.86
C LEU A 388 0.30 -0.60 -10.61
N ILE A 389 1.23 0.20 -10.07
CA ILE A 389 1.84 -0.07 -8.76
C ILE A 389 0.78 -0.10 -7.66
N PHE A 390 -0.18 0.82 -7.69
CA PHE A 390 -1.25 0.91 -6.69
C PHE A 390 -2.23 -0.26 -6.78
N ILE A 391 -2.61 -0.68 -8.00
CA ILE A 391 -3.41 -1.89 -8.24
C ILE A 391 -2.71 -3.11 -7.64
N LEU A 392 -1.41 -3.23 -7.90
CA LEU A 392 -0.61 -4.34 -7.40
C LEU A 392 -0.52 -4.37 -5.86
N GLN A 393 -0.46 -3.19 -5.22
CA GLN A 393 -0.52 -3.06 -3.77
C GLN A 393 -1.89 -3.44 -3.20
N SER A 394 -2.99 -2.98 -3.83
CA SER A 394 -4.36 -3.29 -3.38
C SER A 394 -4.65 -4.79 -3.45
N LEU A 395 -4.26 -5.44 -4.54
CA LEU A 395 -4.55 -6.87 -4.76
C LEU A 395 -3.58 -7.78 -3.99
N TYR A 396 -2.28 -7.51 -4.05
CA TYR A 396 -1.26 -8.45 -3.57
C TYR A 396 -0.49 -8.02 -2.34
N GLY A 397 -0.60 -6.75 -1.91
CA GLY A 397 0.03 -6.24 -0.68
C GLY A 397 1.55 -6.04 -0.76
N PHE A 398 2.21 -6.45 -1.85
CA PHE A 398 3.66 -6.32 -2.02
C PHE A 398 4.06 -4.91 -2.46
N ALA A 399 4.05 -3.91 -1.57
CA ALA A 399 4.45 -2.56 -1.94
C ALA A 399 5.97 -2.44 -2.20
N TYR A 400 6.78 -2.92 -1.27
CA TYR A 400 8.21 -2.61 -1.23
C TYR A 400 9.02 -3.33 -2.32
N LEU A 401 8.72 -4.60 -2.61
CA LEU A 401 9.40 -5.34 -3.68
C LEU A 401 8.86 -4.97 -5.07
N ALA A 402 7.55 -4.76 -5.18
CA ALA A 402 6.91 -4.69 -6.48
C ALA A 402 7.03 -3.32 -7.14
N ALA A 403 7.06 -2.22 -6.38
CA ALA A 403 7.26 -0.89 -6.95
C ALA A 403 8.61 -0.74 -7.68
N PRO A 404 9.78 -1.13 -7.12
CA PRO A 404 11.04 -1.10 -7.86
C PRO A 404 11.07 -2.01 -9.09
N LEU A 405 10.42 -3.19 -9.03
CA LEU A 405 10.32 -4.08 -10.18
C LEU A 405 9.51 -3.44 -11.31
N MET A 406 8.36 -2.84 -10.99
CA MET A 406 7.54 -2.11 -11.94
C MET A 406 8.28 -0.90 -12.53
N ILE A 407 9.03 -0.17 -11.71
CA ILE A 407 9.87 0.94 -12.20
C ILE A 407 10.92 0.42 -13.18
N THR A 408 11.59 -0.68 -12.84
CA THR A 408 12.61 -1.31 -13.69
C THR A 408 12.02 -1.79 -15.01
N LEU A 409 10.85 -2.44 -14.99
CA LEU A 409 10.16 -2.90 -16.20
C LEU A 409 9.80 -1.72 -17.11
N PHE A 410 9.21 -0.65 -16.55
CA PHE A 410 8.88 0.54 -17.32
C PHE A 410 10.11 1.19 -17.96
N MET A 411 11.20 1.34 -17.20
CA MET A 411 12.47 1.88 -17.71
C MET A 411 13.10 0.98 -18.78
N ALA A 412 13.05 -0.33 -18.62
CA ALA A 412 13.48 -1.29 -19.65
C ALA A 412 12.63 -1.13 -20.93
N GLY A 413 11.33 -0.90 -20.77
CA GLY A 413 10.42 -0.56 -21.86
C GLY A 413 10.86 0.70 -22.60
N ILE A 414 11.16 1.79 -21.89
CA ILE A 414 11.67 3.05 -22.49
C ILE A 414 12.93 2.79 -23.32
N VAL A 415 13.90 2.08 -22.75
CA VAL A 415 15.17 1.77 -23.43
C VAL A 415 14.94 0.93 -24.69
N LEU A 416 14.02 -0.04 -24.63
CA LEU A 416 13.65 -0.86 -25.78
C LEU A 416 12.94 -0.02 -26.85
N GLY A 417 12.01 0.85 -26.44
CA GLY A 417 11.29 1.78 -27.31
C GLY A 417 12.23 2.65 -28.14
N ILE A 418 13.25 3.25 -27.51
CA ILE A 418 14.27 4.06 -28.17
C ILE A 418 15.04 3.30 -29.27
N ARG A 419 15.18 1.97 -29.14
CA ARG A 419 15.84 1.13 -30.16
C ARG A 419 14.89 0.62 -31.24
N VAL A 420 13.70 0.18 -30.83
CA VAL A 420 12.76 -0.57 -31.66
C VAL A 420 11.91 0.34 -32.55
N TRP A 421 11.79 1.64 -32.26
CA TRP A 421 11.03 2.55 -33.14
C TRP A 421 11.63 2.66 -34.55
N LYS A 422 12.95 2.51 -34.71
CA LYS A 422 13.65 2.65 -36.01
C LYS A 422 13.21 1.60 -37.04
N PRO A 423 13.16 0.29 -36.71
CA PRO A 423 12.63 -0.70 -37.65
C PRO A 423 11.10 -0.64 -37.78
N LEU A 424 10.37 -0.23 -36.74
CA LEU A 424 8.90 -0.17 -36.79
C LEU A 424 8.37 1.00 -37.63
N VAL A 425 9.06 2.14 -37.62
CA VAL A 425 8.60 3.37 -38.25
C VAL A 425 9.67 3.89 -39.21
N ARG A 426 9.39 3.86 -40.52
CA ARG A 426 10.35 4.20 -41.59
C ARG A 426 10.89 5.64 -41.52
N SER A 427 10.14 6.58 -40.96
CA SER A 427 10.55 7.98 -40.79
C SER A 427 9.98 8.60 -39.52
N ALA A 428 10.72 9.51 -38.89
CA ALA A 428 10.17 10.31 -37.80
C ALA A 428 9.28 11.40 -38.42
N SER A 429 7.99 11.42 -38.06
CA SER A 429 7.01 12.39 -38.56
C SER A 429 5.96 12.70 -37.46
N PRO A 430 5.29 13.87 -37.50
CA PRO A 430 4.16 14.17 -36.60
C PRO A 430 3.07 13.10 -36.63
N SER A 431 2.79 12.56 -37.82
CA SER A 431 1.77 11.52 -38.00
C SER A 431 2.15 10.24 -37.25
N ASN A 432 3.42 9.85 -37.29
CA ASN A 432 3.88 8.64 -36.63
C ASN A 432 3.95 8.81 -35.10
N ILE A 433 4.28 10.01 -34.60
CA ILE A 433 4.15 10.32 -33.17
C ILE A 433 2.69 10.24 -32.73
N SER A 434 1.77 10.83 -33.50
CA SER A 434 0.34 10.80 -33.20
C SER A 434 -0.21 9.37 -33.22
N ALA A 435 0.24 8.52 -34.16
CA ALA A 435 -0.12 7.11 -34.21
C ALA A 435 0.35 6.34 -32.97
N MET A 436 1.56 6.60 -32.47
CA MET A 436 2.04 6.00 -31.21
C MET A 436 1.23 6.45 -30.00
N ILE A 437 0.81 7.72 -29.95
CA ILE A 437 -0.07 8.24 -28.89
C ILE A 437 -1.45 7.58 -28.95
N TRP A 438 -2.01 7.36 -30.14
CA TRP A 438 -3.27 6.62 -30.26
C TRP A 438 -3.13 5.14 -29.91
N PHE A 439 -1.96 4.54 -30.17
CA PHE A 439 -1.68 3.19 -29.69
C PHE A 439 -1.64 3.12 -28.15
N MET A 440 -1.11 4.16 -27.48
CA MET A 440 -1.22 4.32 -26.03
C MET A 440 -2.69 4.38 -25.58
N ALA A 441 -3.52 5.17 -26.27
CA ALA A 441 -4.96 5.22 -25.98
C ALA A 441 -5.61 3.82 -26.11
N LEU A 442 -5.29 3.02 -27.12
CA LEU A 442 -5.82 1.67 -27.23
C LEU A 442 -5.43 0.78 -26.03
N ILE A 443 -4.21 0.94 -25.50
CA ILE A 443 -3.79 0.25 -24.28
C ILE A 443 -4.57 0.74 -23.06
N ASP A 444 -4.83 2.04 -22.97
CA ASP A 444 -5.67 2.60 -21.90
C ASP A 444 -7.07 1.99 -21.93
N ALA A 445 -7.68 1.89 -23.12
CA ALA A 445 -8.99 1.26 -23.30
C ALA A 445 -8.96 -0.24 -22.93
N LEU A 446 -7.92 -0.97 -23.33
CA LEU A 446 -7.72 -2.35 -22.91
C LEU A 446 -7.56 -2.47 -21.39
N GLY A 447 -6.86 -1.53 -20.76
CA GLY A 447 -6.72 -1.45 -19.31
C GLY A 447 -8.04 -1.30 -18.59
N VAL A 448 -8.94 -0.44 -19.10
CA VAL A 448 -10.31 -0.30 -18.55
C VAL A 448 -11.05 -1.65 -18.60
N LEU A 449 -11.00 -2.35 -19.73
CA LEU A 449 -11.66 -3.64 -19.88
C LEU A 449 -11.09 -4.68 -18.90
N LEU A 450 -9.76 -4.81 -18.83
CA LEU A 450 -9.10 -5.78 -17.96
C LEU A 450 -9.41 -5.53 -16.47
N LEU A 451 -9.37 -4.26 -16.04
CA LEU A 451 -9.60 -3.88 -14.65
C LEU A 451 -11.09 -3.98 -14.25
N LYS A 452 -12.01 -3.66 -15.16
CA LYS A 452 -13.46 -3.69 -14.85
C LYS A 452 -14.03 -5.11 -14.83
N TYR A 453 -13.57 -5.99 -15.72
CA TYR A 453 -14.11 -7.35 -15.82
C TYR A 453 -13.36 -8.36 -14.93
N ASN A 454 -12.25 -7.99 -14.31
CA ASN A 454 -11.48 -8.81 -13.36
C ASN A 454 -11.07 -10.21 -13.88
N LEU A 455 -11.20 -10.48 -15.19
CA LEU A 455 -11.14 -11.82 -15.80
C LEU A 455 -9.79 -12.53 -15.64
N LEU A 456 -8.70 -11.77 -15.46
CA LEU A 456 -7.33 -12.27 -15.45
C LEU A 456 -6.58 -11.99 -14.14
N LEU A 457 -7.19 -11.26 -13.20
CA LEU A 457 -6.54 -10.85 -11.95
C LEU A 457 -6.82 -11.81 -10.79
N SER A 458 -7.68 -12.82 -10.97
CA SER A 458 -8.00 -13.82 -9.95
C SER A 458 -6.82 -14.76 -9.65
N ASN A 459 -6.02 -15.09 -10.67
CA ASN A 459 -4.81 -15.88 -10.48
C ASN A 459 -3.62 -14.95 -10.17
N PRO A 460 -2.96 -15.08 -9.01
CA PRO A 460 -1.94 -14.14 -8.59
C PRO A 460 -0.73 -14.04 -9.52
N LEU A 461 -0.30 -15.16 -10.11
CA LEU A 461 0.86 -15.17 -11.00
C LEU A 461 0.51 -14.51 -12.34
N LEU A 462 -0.62 -14.92 -12.92
CA LEU A 462 -1.07 -14.39 -14.20
C LEU A 462 -1.40 -12.89 -14.10
N GLY A 463 -2.08 -12.47 -13.03
CA GLY A 463 -2.39 -11.06 -12.79
C GLY A 463 -1.14 -10.20 -12.66
N GLN A 464 -0.10 -10.67 -11.96
CA GLN A 464 1.20 -9.98 -11.87
C GLN A 464 1.88 -9.84 -13.24
N MET A 465 1.87 -10.90 -14.05
CA MET A 465 2.43 -10.86 -15.40
C MET A 465 1.69 -9.88 -16.31
N VAL A 466 0.35 -9.88 -16.26
CA VAL A 466 -0.49 -8.96 -17.05
C VAL A 466 -0.23 -7.52 -16.64
N LEU A 467 -0.21 -7.20 -15.34
CA LEU A 467 0.11 -5.85 -14.86
C LEU A 467 1.54 -5.42 -15.24
N GLY A 468 2.50 -6.35 -15.19
CA GLY A 468 3.88 -6.12 -15.63
C GLY A 468 3.96 -5.78 -17.13
N LEU A 469 3.22 -6.49 -17.99
CA LEU A 469 3.14 -6.21 -19.42
C LEU A 469 2.41 -4.88 -19.70
N MET A 470 1.30 -4.61 -19.00
CA MET A 470 0.58 -3.35 -19.08
C MET A 470 1.43 -2.15 -18.65
N ASN A 471 2.51 -2.37 -17.90
CA ASN A 471 3.47 -1.34 -17.54
C ASN A 471 4.64 -1.28 -18.53
N PHE A 472 5.13 -2.43 -19.00
CA PHE A 472 6.24 -2.51 -19.95
C PHE A 472 5.91 -1.90 -21.32
N ILE A 473 4.73 -2.18 -21.87
CA ILE A 473 4.33 -1.74 -23.21
C ILE A 473 4.20 -0.19 -23.28
N PRO A 474 3.51 0.50 -22.35
CA PRO A 474 3.56 1.95 -22.27
C PRO A 474 4.99 2.53 -22.24
N GLY A 475 5.91 1.89 -21.51
CA GLY A 475 7.32 2.27 -21.51
C GLY A 475 7.92 2.26 -22.92
N ILE A 476 7.65 1.23 -23.73
CA ILE A 476 8.09 1.16 -25.14
C ILE A 476 7.54 2.34 -25.95
N ILE A 477 6.28 2.71 -25.76
CA ILE A 477 5.64 3.81 -26.49
C ILE A 477 6.27 5.14 -26.12
N VAL A 478 6.43 5.42 -24.82
CA VAL A 478 7.08 6.62 -24.30
C VAL A 478 8.50 6.74 -24.88
N GLY A 479 9.29 5.66 -24.83
CA GLY A 479 10.63 5.64 -25.41
C GLY A 479 10.67 5.84 -26.92
N SER A 480 9.68 5.30 -27.65
CA SER A 480 9.55 5.47 -29.10
C SER A 480 9.23 6.92 -29.48
N VAL A 481 8.28 7.54 -28.78
CA VAL A 481 7.93 8.96 -28.97
C VAL A 481 9.11 9.87 -28.63
N TYR A 482 9.81 9.60 -27.53
CA TYR A 482 11.03 10.33 -27.16
C TYR A 482 12.10 10.22 -28.26
N GLY A 483 12.38 9.00 -28.74
CA GLY A 483 13.37 8.73 -29.79
C GLY A 483 13.05 9.43 -31.12
N MET A 484 11.77 9.42 -31.54
CA MET A 484 11.31 10.12 -32.74
C MET A 484 11.43 11.63 -32.61
N SER A 485 11.02 12.19 -31.46
CA SER A 485 11.10 13.63 -31.20
C SER A 485 12.53 14.15 -31.17
N VAL A 486 13.49 13.38 -30.62
CA VAL A 486 14.92 13.73 -30.68
C VAL A 486 15.43 13.75 -32.12
N ARG A 487 15.01 12.79 -32.97
CA ARG A 487 15.44 12.78 -34.38
C ARG A 487 14.87 13.96 -35.16
N LEU A 488 13.59 14.29 -34.96
CA LEU A 488 12.97 15.47 -35.58
C LEU A 488 13.68 16.76 -35.16
N SER A 489 13.98 16.91 -33.87
CA SER A 489 14.73 18.08 -33.37
C SER A 489 16.10 18.21 -34.03
N LYS A 490 16.80 17.10 -34.31
CA LYS A 490 18.07 17.10 -35.05
C LYS A 490 17.92 17.50 -36.52
N LEU A 491 16.83 17.07 -37.18
CA LEU A 491 16.57 17.42 -38.58
C LEU A 491 16.28 18.92 -38.75
N ASP A 492 15.66 19.54 -37.76
CA ASP A 492 15.32 20.98 -37.76
C ASP A 492 16.50 21.89 -37.33
N GLY A 493 17.70 21.33 -37.07
CA GLY A 493 18.87 22.10 -36.62
C GLY A 493 18.81 22.60 -35.16
N PHE A 494 17.71 22.34 -34.43
CA PHE A 494 17.55 22.69 -33.02
C PHE A 494 18.01 21.54 -32.12
N ILE A 495 19.26 21.59 -31.63
CA ILE A 495 19.74 20.63 -30.63
C ILE A 495 19.41 21.18 -29.24
N ASN A 496 18.20 20.91 -28.75
CA ASN A 496 17.83 21.28 -27.38
C ASN A 496 17.26 20.09 -26.60
N SER A 497 18.06 19.02 -26.50
CA SER A 497 17.74 17.80 -25.75
C SER A 497 17.32 18.09 -24.30
N GLY A 498 17.85 19.16 -23.70
CA GLY A 498 17.46 19.61 -22.35
C GLY A 498 15.99 20.02 -22.25
N ARG A 499 15.45 20.72 -23.25
CA ARG A 499 14.02 21.12 -23.27
C ARG A 499 13.08 19.93 -23.45
N LEU A 500 13.48 18.95 -24.27
CA LEU A 500 12.69 17.71 -24.44
C LEU A 500 12.67 16.89 -23.14
N TYR A 501 13.83 16.78 -22.49
CA TYR A 501 13.94 16.09 -21.20
C TYR A 501 13.16 16.80 -20.08
N SER A 502 13.20 18.14 -20.01
CA SER A 502 12.41 18.88 -19.02
C SER A 502 10.90 18.74 -19.25
N ALA A 503 10.47 18.66 -20.51
CA ALA A 503 9.07 18.43 -20.85
C ALA A 503 8.60 17.04 -20.40
N ASP A 504 9.41 16.00 -20.64
CA ASP A 504 9.16 14.64 -20.15
C ASP A 504 9.04 14.61 -18.61
N LEU A 505 10.02 15.21 -17.91
CA LEU A 505 10.05 15.24 -16.45
C LEU A 505 8.85 15.99 -15.86
N ALA A 506 8.46 17.12 -16.45
CA ALA A 506 7.30 17.90 -16.02
C ALA A 506 5.99 17.14 -16.25
N GLY A 507 5.89 16.45 -17.39
CA GLY A 507 4.78 15.54 -17.68
C GLY A 507 4.70 14.43 -16.63
N ALA A 508 5.80 13.71 -16.42
CA ALA A 508 5.90 12.62 -15.46
C ALA A 508 5.60 13.06 -14.02
N ALA A 509 6.05 14.24 -13.59
CA ALA A 509 5.76 14.79 -12.27
C ALA A 509 4.26 15.05 -12.06
N LEU A 510 3.59 15.66 -13.04
CA LEU A 510 2.14 15.90 -12.96
C LEU A 510 1.34 14.60 -13.12
N GLY A 511 1.82 13.68 -13.98
CA GLY A 511 1.20 12.38 -14.23
C GLY A 511 1.30 11.43 -13.05
N SER A 512 2.37 11.52 -12.27
CA SER A 512 2.52 10.76 -11.02
C SER A 512 1.68 11.33 -9.87
N PHE A 513 1.42 12.64 -9.87
CA PHE A 513 0.73 13.33 -8.79
C PHE A 513 -0.79 13.39 -8.97
N LEU A 514 -1.27 13.97 -10.09
CA LEU A 514 -2.69 14.30 -10.29
C LEU A 514 -3.62 13.07 -10.28
N PRO A 515 -3.34 12.01 -11.07
CA PRO A 515 -4.22 10.85 -11.14
C PRO A 515 -4.31 10.09 -9.82
N VAL A 516 -3.21 10.06 -9.08
CA VAL A 516 -3.08 9.24 -7.88
C VAL A 516 -3.70 9.91 -6.67
N VAL A 517 -3.43 11.20 -6.48
CA VAL A 517 -3.90 11.95 -5.31
C VAL A 517 -5.36 12.36 -5.45
N PHE A 518 -5.82 12.71 -6.66
CA PHE A 518 -7.14 13.30 -6.87
C PHE A 518 -8.10 12.39 -7.64
N LEU A 519 -7.67 11.79 -8.75
CA LEU A 519 -8.59 11.00 -9.57
C LEU A 519 -8.95 9.67 -8.91
N LEU A 520 -7.96 8.94 -8.38
CA LEU A 520 -8.18 7.64 -7.76
C LEU A 520 -9.23 7.69 -6.61
N PRO A 521 -9.19 8.64 -5.66
CA PRO A 521 -10.25 8.74 -4.65
C PRO A 521 -11.65 8.98 -5.23
N LEU A 522 -11.75 9.85 -6.25
CA LEU A 522 -13.02 10.32 -6.78
C LEU A 522 -13.69 9.30 -7.68
N ILE A 523 -12.92 8.69 -8.59
CA ILE A 523 -13.44 7.85 -9.67
C ILE A 523 -12.95 6.40 -9.60
N GLY A 524 -12.18 6.02 -8.58
CA GLY A 524 -11.67 4.65 -8.43
C GLY A 524 -10.51 4.35 -9.38
N VAL A 525 -10.14 3.07 -9.48
CA VAL A 525 -8.87 2.66 -10.11
C VAL A 525 -8.94 2.49 -11.63
N ALA A 526 -10.09 2.06 -12.17
CA ALA A 526 -10.25 1.80 -13.61
C ALA A 526 -10.52 3.09 -14.42
N ASN A 527 -11.25 4.04 -13.84
CA ASN A 527 -11.71 5.23 -14.56
C ASN A 527 -10.60 6.25 -14.94
N PRO A 528 -9.48 6.38 -14.22
CA PRO A 528 -8.35 7.20 -14.68
C PRO A 528 -7.79 6.76 -16.05
N PHE A 529 -7.88 5.47 -16.41
CA PHE A 529 -7.51 5.01 -17.75
C PHE A 529 -8.46 5.57 -18.83
N ILE A 530 -9.73 5.79 -18.53
CA ILE A 530 -10.68 6.47 -19.45
C ILE A 530 -10.23 7.92 -19.69
N LEU A 531 -9.76 8.60 -18.63
CA LEU A 531 -9.22 9.94 -18.78
C LEU A 531 -7.93 9.95 -19.63
N PHE A 532 -7.00 9.02 -19.39
CA PHE A 532 -5.79 8.89 -20.20
C PHE A 532 -6.11 8.60 -21.66
N PHE A 533 -7.08 7.73 -21.93
CA PHE A 533 -7.60 7.48 -23.28
C PHE A 533 -8.03 8.80 -23.95
N GLY A 534 -8.91 9.57 -23.29
CA GLY A 534 -9.40 10.85 -23.83
C GLY A 534 -8.28 11.86 -24.06
N ILE A 535 -7.36 11.98 -23.11
CA ILE A 535 -6.19 12.85 -23.19
C ILE A 535 -5.28 12.46 -24.37
N ASN A 536 -5.00 11.17 -24.55
CA ASN A 536 -4.14 10.67 -25.62
C ASN A 536 -4.79 10.88 -27.00
N VAL A 537 -6.09 10.61 -27.14
CA VAL A 537 -6.83 10.88 -28.38
C VAL A 537 -6.78 12.37 -28.73
N ALA A 538 -7.11 13.24 -27.77
CA ALA A 538 -7.10 14.69 -27.95
C ALA A 538 -5.70 15.21 -28.31
N THR A 539 -4.66 14.69 -27.66
CA THR A 539 -3.26 15.06 -27.94
C THR A 539 -2.84 14.67 -29.35
N GLY A 540 -3.16 13.45 -29.79
CA GLY A 540 -2.86 13.00 -31.15
C GLY A 540 -3.52 13.89 -32.21
N LEU A 541 -4.78 14.27 -32.00
CA LEU A 541 -5.47 15.22 -32.88
C LEU A 541 -4.81 16.61 -32.85
N PHE A 542 -4.51 17.12 -31.66
CA PHE A 542 -3.87 18.42 -31.47
C PHE A 542 -2.51 18.53 -32.18
N LEU A 543 -1.69 17.48 -32.13
CA LEU A 543 -0.40 17.45 -32.82
C LEU A 543 -0.54 17.49 -34.34
N LEU A 544 -1.56 16.82 -34.90
CA LEU A 544 -1.83 16.86 -36.33
C LEU A 544 -2.28 18.26 -36.81
N PHE A 545 -3.04 18.99 -35.98
CA PHE A 545 -3.49 20.34 -36.33
C PHE A 545 -2.40 21.41 -36.16
N ARG A 546 -1.57 21.33 -35.11
CA ARG A 546 -0.60 22.38 -34.77
C ARG A 546 0.76 22.25 -35.48
N TRP A 547 1.05 21.11 -36.13
CA TRP A 547 2.26 20.92 -36.95
C TRP A 547 2.03 21.17 -38.46
N ARG A 548 0.79 21.50 -38.86
CA ARG A 548 0.53 22.19 -40.13
C ARG A 548 0.78 23.67 -39.93
#